data_AF-A0A7S2TRG1-F1
#
_entry.id   AF-A0A7S2TRG1-F1
#
_cell.length_a   1.000
_cell.length_b   1.000
_cell.length_c   1.000
_cell.angle_alpha   90.00
_cell.angle_beta   90.00
_cell.angle_gamma   90.00
#
_symmetry.space_group_name_H-M   'P 1'
#
loop_
_entity.id
_entity.type
_entity.pdbx_description
1 polymer ?
#
loop_
_entity_poly.entity_id
_entity_poly.type
_entity_poly.pdbx_seq_one_letter_code
_entity_poly.pdbx_strand_id
1 'polypeptide(L)'
;AMAGLTTIRGLVPAIPHAPVAARMPSEITSREVLFVKSLDALQRRSQLSLRGSNLAAFAGRRTEDERSRLKRVRNKEDRKQAFKDFRAVATVVSALFAGLAVYLKYSDSELLYDFDITDDAVSIIAGLLFAISFQYSSPLQLLLVFFGKFETERPADWVAARIAGVDDPKAMTEYNAPAYAQVLSTALIGALGLVTASSLSKLGDTWSLSTAVGTAFLSFLYEVGRPKRLSSEEVVAREEQWSDFRQFAEARLVKAGSCHESEIFDAFVAAFPQYRDDTEGKAAFKQLRRFVYQWNPTAERTPYGFYKNVALSSTFEKGKTSALDS
;
A
#
# COMPACT_ATOMS: atom_id res chain seq x y z
N ALA A 1 4.21 58.35 -20.87
CA ALA A 1 4.33 59.73 -20.42
C ALA A 1 3.46 60.61 -21.31
N MET A 2 2.53 61.37 -20.69
CA MET A 2 1.72 62.48 -21.25
C MET A 2 0.80 62.12 -22.43
N ALA A 3 -0.43 62.62 -22.58
CA ALA A 3 -1.41 63.35 -21.78
C ALA A 3 -2.63 63.44 -22.71
N GLY A 4 -3.87 63.44 -22.18
CA GLY A 4 -5.04 63.60 -23.04
C GLY A 4 -6.37 63.47 -22.29
N LEU A 5 -6.59 64.34 -21.32
CA LEU A 5 -7.91 64.56 -20.71
C LEU A 5 -8.89 65.09 -21.76
N THR A 6 -10.07 64.47 -21.86
CA THR A 6 -11.27 65.14 -22.36
C THR A 6 -12.45 64.90 -21.42
N THR A 7 -13.00 66.03 -20.99
CA THR A 7 -14.09 66.22 -20.04
C THR A 7 -15.42 66.11 -20.78
N ILE A 8 -16.38 65.33 -20.27
CA ILE A 8 -17.80 65.47 -20.66
C ILE A 8 -18.66 65.63 -19.40
N ARG A 9 -19.20 66.83 -19.29
CA ARG A 9 -20.24 67.29 -18.35
C ARG A 9 -21.60 67.07 -19.03
N GLY A 10 -22.56 66.43 -18.36
CA GLY A 10 -23.98 66.45 -18.73
C GLY A 10 -24.81 66.02 -17.51
N LEU A 11 -25.43 66.96 -16.80
CA LEU A 11 -26.83 67.38 -16.97
C LEU A 11 -27.84 66.25 -16.73
N VAL A 12 -28.34 66.16 -15.48
CA VAL A 12 -29.62 65.50 -15.16
C VAL A 12 -30.41 66.45 -14.24
N PRO A 13 -31.68 66.75 -14.56
CA PRO A 13 -32.44 67.87 -14.00
C PRO A 13 -33.07 67.61 -12.64
N ALA A 14 -33.32 68.72 -11.93
CA ALA A 14 -34.06 68.82 -10.69
C ALA A 14 -35.54 68.40 -10.87
N ILE A 15 -36.04 67.58 -9.95
CA ILE A 15 -37.45 67.20 -9.83
C ILE A 15 -38.10 68.10 -8.76
N PRO A 16 -39.26 68.73 -9.04
CA PRO A 16 -39.91 69.63 -8.10
C PRO A 16 -40.62 68.90 -6.95
N HIS A 17 -40.50 69.49 -5.76
CA HIS A 17 -41.27 69.13 -4.56
C HIS A 17 -42.75 69.48 -4.73
N ALA A 18 -43.63 68.54 -4.41
CA ALA A 18 -45.04 68.79 -4.10
C ALA A 18 -45.35 68.25 -2.68
N PRO A 19 -46.10 68.98 -1.84
CA PRO A 19 -46.47 68.50 -0.51
C PRO A 19 -47.74 67.66 -0.60
N VAL A 20 -47.70 66.43 -0.08
CA VAL A 20 -48.90 65.60 0.09
C VAL A 20 -49.08 65.32 1.58
N ALA A 21 -50.20 65.85 2.09
CA ALA A 21 -50.62 65.70 3.46
C ALA A 21 -51.11 64.28 3.78
N ALA A 22 -50.75 63.85 4.99
CA ALA A 22 -51.24 62.77 5.84
C ALA A 22 -52.48 61.95 5.41
N ARG A 23 -52.33 60.61 5.51
CA ARG A 23 -53.34 59.71 6.12
C ARG A 23 -52.66 58.43 6.61
N MET A 24 -52.68 58.21 7.92
CA MET A 24 -52.33 56.92 8.56
C MET A 24 -53.44 55.88 8.32
N PRO A 25 -53.07 54.61 8.18
CA PRO A 25 -53.84 53.50 8.74
C PRO A 25 -52.96 52.67 9.71
N SER A 26 -53.48 52.48 10.91
CA SER A 26 -52.88 51.79 12.06
C SER A 26 -52.97 50.27 11.96
N GLU A 27 -52.24 49.64 11.02
CA GLU A 27 -52.20 48.16 10.87
C GLU A 27 -50.78 47.56 10.68
N ILE A 28 -49.73 48.26 11.11
CA ILE A 28 -48.33 47.83 10.86
C ILE A 28 -47.73 46.99 12.00
N THR A 29 -48.32 46.95 13.19
CA THR A 29 -47.66 46.41 14.39
C THR A 29 -47.60 44.87 14.48
N SER A 30 -48.35 44.12 13.66
CA SER A 30 -48.36 42.64 13.76
C SER A 30 -47.39 41.93 12.80
N ARG A 31 -47.06 42.53 11.64
CA ARG A 31 -46.15 41.92 10.65
C ARG A 31 -44.68 42.11 11.01
N GLU A 32 -44.31 43.24 11.60
CA GLU A 32 -42.91 43.49 12.00
C GLU A 32 -42.48 42.61 13.19
N VAL A 33 -43.39 42.34 14.14
CA VAL A 33 -43.11 41.47 15.29
C VAL A 33 -42.91 40.00 14.89
N LEU A 34 -43.62 39.54 13.85
CA LEU A 34 -43.43 38.20 13.28
C LEU A 34 -42.11 38.08 12.50
N PHE A 35 -41.73 39.14 11.77
CA PHE A 35 -40.48 39.15 11.01
C PHE A 35 -39.25 39.12 11.93
N VAL A 36 -39.25 39.93 13.00
CA VAL A 36 -38.15 39.96 13.98
C VAL A 36 -38.00 38.63 14.71
N LYS A 37 -39.10 37.97 15.11
CA LYS A 37 -39.04 36.63 15.74
C LYS A 37 -38.50 35.55 14.81
N SER A 38 -38.77 35.64 13.50
CA SER A 38 -38.26 34.68 12.51
C SER A 38 -36.75 34.84 12.25
N LEU A 39 -36.26 36.08 12.27
CA LEU A 39 -34.83 36.40 12.15
C LEU A 39 -34.03 35.90 13.37
N ASP A 40 -34.55 36.11 14.58
CA ASP A 40 -33.93 35.60 15.81
C ASP A 40 -33.87 34.07 15.85
N ALA A 41 -34.90 33.38 15.33
CA ALA A 41 -34.91 31.92 15.23
C ALA A 41 -33.89 31.38 14.21
N LEU A 42 -33.73 32.08 13.07
CA LEU A 42 -32.73 31.75 12.05
C LEU A 42 -31.30 31.99 12.55
N GLN A 43 -31.08 33.08 13.28
CA GLN A 43 -29.78 33.42 13.83
C GLN A 43 -29.36 32.48 14.98
N ARG A 44 -30.31 31.99 15.79
CA ARG A 44 -30.05 30.93 16.78
C ARG A 44 -29.75 29.57 16.13
N ARG A 45 -30.42 29.23 15.02
CA ARG A 45 -30.13 27.99 14.26
C ARG A 45 -28.75 28.02 13.61
N SER A 46 -28.31 29.15 13.07
CA SER A 46 -26.97 29.25 12.47
C SER A 46 -25.85 29.12 13.51
N GLN A 47 -26.04 29.69 14.71
CA GLN A 47 -25.08 29.57 15.80
C GLN A 47 -24.98 28.15 16.38
N LEU A 48 -26.10 27.42 16.45
CA LEU A 48 -26.12 26.01 16.88
C LEU A 48 -25.46 25.08 15.85
N SER A 49 -25.68 25.34 14.55
CA SER A 49 -25.00 24.65 13.45
C SER A 49 -23.47 24.84 13.49
N LEU A 50 -23.02 26.07 13.73
CA LEU A 50 -21.59 26.39 13.87
C LEU A 50 -20.95 25.80 15.14
N ARG A 51 -21.72 25.63 16.23
CA ARG A 51 -21.21 24.94 17.43
C ARG A 51 -21.12 23.43 17.25
N GLY A 52 -22.08 22.82 16.55
CA GLY A 52 -22.08 21.38 16.25
C GLY A 52 -20.95 20.98 15.29
N SER A 53 -20.69 21.78 14.25
CA SER A 53 -19.63 21.52 13.28
C SER A 53 -18.23 21.61 13.89
N ASN A 54 -18.01 22.56 14.81
CA ASN A 54 -16.74 22.69 15.51
C ASN A 54 -16.48 21.55 16.51
N LEU A 55 -17.52 21.03 17.18
CA LEU A 55 -17.40 19.86 18.06
C LEU A 55 -17.15 18.56 17.29
N ALA A 56 -17.80 18.37 16.14
CA ALA A 56 -17.57 17.22 15.26
C ALA A 56 -16.16 17.26 14.64
N ALA A 57 -15.68 18.44 14.24
CA ALA A 57 -14.31 18.64 13.75
C ALA A 57 -13.25 18.39 14.84
N PHE A 58 -13.54 18.73 16.10
CA PHE A 58 -12.64 18.47 17.22
C PHE A 58 -12.63 16.99 17.63
N ALA A 59 -13.78 16.32 17.60
CA ALA A 59 -13.89 14.88 17.85
C ALA A 59 -13.20 14.05 16.75
N GLY A 60 -13.36 14.46 15.48
CA GLY A 60 -12.66 13.86 14.34
C GLY A 60 -11.13 13.94 14.47
N ARG A 61 -10.59 15.13 14.76
CA ARG A 61 -9.13 15.31 14.93
C ARG A 61 -8.55 14.48 16.07
N ARG A 62 -9.27 14.33 17.19
CA ARG A 62 -8.79 13.56 18.35
C ARG A 62 -8.66 12.07 18.02
N THR A 63 -9.60 11.52 17.25
CA THR A 63 -9.55 10.11 16.81
C THR A 63 -8.49 9.86 15.73
N GLU A 64 -8.21 10.84 14.87
CA GLU A 64 -7.22 10.73 13.81
C GLU A 64 -5.78 10.79 14.35
N ASP A 65 -5.53 11.61 15.38
CA ASP A 65 -4.25 11.65 16.09
C ASP A 65 -3.98 10.38 16.92
N GLU A 66 -4.99 9.83 17.59
CA GLU A 66 -4.88 8.55 18.30
C GLU A 66 -4.60 7.39 17.33
N ARG A 67 -5.28 7.36 16.18
CA ARG A 67 -5.04 6.35 15.14
C ARG A 67 -3.66 6.50 14.49
N SER A 68 -3.20 7.73 14.29
CA SER A 68 -1.84 8.01 13.80
C SER A 68 -0.78 7.57 14.80
N ARG A 69 -1.05 7.68 16.10
CA ARG A 69 -0.21 7.11 17.17
C ARG A 69 -0.23 5.58 17.13
N LEU A 70 -1.40 4.95 17.05
CA LEU A 70 -1.53 3.49 17.03
C LEU A 70 -0.89 2.86 15.78
N LYS A 71 -1.02 3.47 14.60
CA LYS A 71 -0.31 3.04 13.39
C LYS A 71 1.21 3.16 13.53
N ARG A 72 1.70 4.22 14.18
CA ARG A 72 3.14 4.36 14.49
C ARG A 72 3.60 3.32 15.52
N VAL A 73 2.74 2.91 16.45
CA VAL A 73 3.04 1.87 17.45
C VAL A 73 3.06 0.49 16.81
N ARG A 74 2.03 0.10 16.03
CA ARG A 74 1.98 -1.20 15.34
C ARG A 74 3.12 -1.34 14.31
N ASN A 75 3.39 -0.31 13.52
CA ASN A 75 4.53 -0.32 12.58
C ASN A 75 5.89 -0.33 13.32
N LYS A 76 5.96 0.20 14.55
CA LYS A 76 7.14 0.04 15.42
C LYS A 76 7.26 -1.39 15.97
N GLU A 77 6.16 -2.05 16.29
CA GLU A 77 6.15 -3.45 16.76
C GLU A 77 6.49 -4.41 15.63
N ASP A 78 5.92 -4.24 14.44
CA ASP A 78 6.26 -5.01 13.25
C ASP A 78 7.74 -4.80 12.86
N ARG A 79 8.23 -3.56 12.94
CA ARG A 79 9.66 -3.27 12.76
C ARG A 79 10.50 -3.91 13.85
N LYS A 80 10.08 -3.90 15.12
CA LYS A 80 10.80 -4.55 16.21
C LYS A 80 10.84 -6.07 16.05
N GLN A 81 9.77 -6.69 15.56
CA GLN A 81 9.71 -8.12 15.31
C GLN A 81 10.62 -8.48 14.13
N ALA A 82 10.53 -7.75 13.02
CA ALA A 82 11.47 -7.89 11.91
C ALA A 82 12.93 -7.62 12.34
N PHE A 83 13.17 -6.70 13.28
CA PHE A 83 14.51 -6.44 13.83
C PHE A 83 14.98 -7.53 14.80
N LYS A 84 14.06 -8.21 15.50
CA LYS A 84 14.37 -9.38 16.34
C LYS A 84 14.71 -10.58 15.47
N ASP A 85 13.94 -10.83 14.42
CA ASP A 85 14.19 -11.89 13.45
C ASP A 85 15.50 -11.60 12.69
N PHE A 86 15.74 -10.33 12.31
CA PHE A 86 17.02 -9.85 11.79
C PHE A 86 18.15 -10.06 12.77
N ARG A 87 17.97 -9.74 14.06
CA ARG A 87 18.99 -9.99 15.08
C ARG A 87 19.28 -11.47 15.23
N ALA A 88 18.27 -12.34 15.22
CA ALA A 88 18.46 -13.78 15.33
C ALA A 88 19.27 -14.33 14.14
N VAL A 89 18.89 -13.97 12.92
CA VAL A 89 19.62 -14.36 11.70
C VAL A 89 21.01 -13.74 11.67
N ALA A 90 21.14 -12.45 11.98
CA ALA A 90 22.43 -11.78 12.05
C ALA A 90 23.31 -12.37 13.15
N THR A 91 22.77 -12.78 14.30
CA THR A 91 23.56 -13.45 15.34
C THR A 91 24.02 -14.83 14.90
N VAL A 92 23.19 -15.59 14.18
CA VAL A 92 23.60 -16.90 13.64
C VAL A 92 24.67 -16.72 12.57
N VAL A 93 24.47 -15.78 11.64
CA VAL A 93 25.43 -15.46 10.59
C VAL A 93 26.73 -14.90 11.19
N SER A 94 26.66 -13.95 12.12
CA SER A 94 27.82 -13.41 12.82
C SER A 94 28.51 -14.44 13.70
N ALA A 95 27.79 -15.39 14.31
CA ALA A 95 28.40 -16.51 15.04
C ALA A 95 29.12 -17.48 14.09
N LEU A 96 28.55 -17.74 12.91
CA LEU A 96 29.19 -18.52 11.86
C LEU A 96 30.45 -17.81 11.32
N PHE A 97 30.37 -16.50 11.06
CA PHE A 97 31.51 -15.68 10.63
C PHE A 97 32.57 -15.49 11.73
N ALA A 98 32.18 -15.36 13.00
CA ALA A 98 33.10 -15.29 14.12
C ALA A 98 33.76 -16.66 14.37
N GLY A 99 33.00 -17.75 14.24
CA GLY A 99 33.55 -19.11 14.24
C GLY A 99 34.55 -19.30 13.11
N LEU A 100 34.21 -18.85 11.89
CA LEU A 100 35.10 -18.88 10.73
C LEU A 100 36.33 -17.97 10.91
N ALA A 101 36.19 -16.79 11.50
CA ALA A 101 37.30 -15.86 11.71
C ALA A 101 38.23 -16.29 12.86
N VAL A 102 37.68 -16.84 13.94
CA VAL A 102 38.47 -17.49 15.00
C VAL A 102 39.19 -18.70 14.42
N TYR A 103 38.51 -19.49 13.59
CA TYR A 103 39.09 -20.62 12.89
C TYR A 103 40.27 -20.21 11.99
N LEU A 104 40.07 -19.24 11.09
CA LEU A 104 41.14 -18.73 10.20
C LEU A 104 42.29 -18.08 10.97
N LYS A 105 42.01 -17.41 12.10
CA LYS A 105 43.04 -16.81 12.94
C LYS A 105 43.85 -17.85 13.72
N TYR A 106 43.25 -18.99 14.06
CA TYR A 106 43.91 -20.09 14.77
C TYR A 106 44.56 -21.11 13.82
N SER A 107 44.21 -21.16 12.53
CA SER A 107 44.91 -22.00 11.55
C SER A 107 46.33 -21.51 11.25
N ASP A 108 46.64 -20.23 11.52
CA ASP A 108 47.99 -19.66 11.39
C ASP A 108 48.89 -19.93 12.61
N SER A 109 48.33 -20.38 13.74
CA SER A 109 49.12 -20.73 14.92
C SER A 109 49.55 -22.21 14.87
N GLU A 110 50.86 -22.46 14.91
CA GLU A 110 51.52 -23.78 14.85
C GLU A 110 50.95 -24.86 15.79
N LEU A 111 50.11 -24.50 16.76
CA LEU A 111 49.44 -25.41 17.69
C LEU A 111 48.25 -26.18 17.08
N LEU A 112 47.84 -25.86 15.85
CA LEU A 112 46.71 -26.47 15.15
C LEU A 112 47.13 -27.26 13.90
N TYR A 113 48.43 -27.50 13.71
CA TYR A 113 48.96 -28.38 12.64
C TYR A 113 48.57 -29.86 12.81
N ASP A 114 47.95 -30.22 13.93
CA ASP A 114 47.48 -31.59 14.21
C ASP A 114 45.94 -31.72 14.19
N PHE A 115 45.23 -30.61 13.91
CA PHE A 115 43.82 -30.68 13.49
C PHE A 115 43.81 -30.57 11.97
N ASP A 116 44.07 -31.70 11.34
CA ASP A 116 43.92 -31.94 9.90
C ASP A 116 42.45 -31.72 9.54
N ILE A 117 42.07 -30.46 9.33
CA ILE A 117 40.77 -30.11 8.80
C ILE A 117 40.85 -30.38 7.32
N THR A 118 40.49 -31.61 6.99
CA THR A 118 40.40 -32.11 5.63
C THR A 118 39.55 -31.18 4.78
N ASP A 119 39.82 -31.13 3.46
CA ASP A 119 39.01 -30.47 2.43
C ASP A 119 37.48 -30.69 2.60
N ASP A 120 37.12 -31.76 3.32
CA ASP A 120 35.77 -32.10 3.75
C ASP A 120 35.07 -31.01 4.58
N ALA A 121 35.76 -30.32 5.51
CA ALA A 121 35.07 -29.36 6.40
C ALA A 121 34.66 -28.08 5.66
N VAL A 122 35.50 -27.60 4.75
CA VAL A 122 35.16 -26.45 3.89
C VAL A 122 33.98 -26.80 2.99
N SER A 123 33.99 -28.02 2.44
CA SER A 123 32.89 -28.55 1.64
C SER A 123 31.59 -28.67 2.44
N ILE A 124 31.65 -29.09 3.71
CA ILE A 124 30.49 -29.17 4.60
C ILE A 124 29.92 -27.77 4.90
N ILE A 125 30.78 -26.79 5.24
CA ILE A 125 30.35 -25.42 5.52
C ILE A 125 29.71 -24.79 4.29
N ALA A 126 30.34 -24.94 3.11
CA ALA A 126 29.78 -24.48 1.85
C ALA A 126 28.42 -25.15 1.58
N GLY A 127 28.31 -26.46 1.85
CA GLY A 127 27.07 -27.21 1.66
C GLY A 127 25.93 -26.74 2.56
N LEU A 128 26.22 -26.43 3.82
CA LEU A 128 25.24 -25.84 4.74
C LEU A 128 24.80 -24.45 4.29
N LEU A 129 25.72 -23.62 3.79
CA LEU A 129 25.39 -22.30 3.25
C LEU A 129 24.52 -22.40 2.00
N PHE A 130 24.80 -23.33 1.10
CA PHE A 130 23.92 -23.62 -0.04
C PHE A 130 22.57 -24.15 0.40
N ALA A 131 22.51 -25.03 1.39
CA ALA A 131 21.26 -25.55 1.92
C ALA A 131 20.38 -24.43 2.49
N ILE A 132 20.96 -23.53 3.29
CA ILE A 132 20.26 -22.36 3.82
C ILE A 132 19.79 -21.47 2.65
N SER A 133 20.66 -21.22 1.68
CA SER A 133 20.33 -20.42 0.50
C SER A 133 19.13 -20.98 -0.27
N PHE A 134 19.16 -22.27 -0.59
CA PHE A 134 18.13 -22.97 -1.35
C PHE A 134 16.80 -23.14 -0.61
N GLN A 135 16.82 -23.04 0.72
CA GLN A 135 15.58 -22.99 1.50
C GLN A 135 14.75 -21.74 1.15
N TYR A 136 15.42 -20.61 0.90
CA TYR A 136 14.77 -19.33 0.66
C TYR A 136 14.63 -18.99 -0.81
N SER A 137 15.63 -19.32 -1.64
CA SER A 137 15.62 -18.97 -3.05
C SER A 137 16.25 -20.05 -3.94
N SER A 138 15.64 -20.29 -5.09
CA SER A 138 16.21 -21.20 -6.10
C SER A 138 17.29 -20.47 -6.91
N PRO A 139 18.22 -21.20 -7.57
CA PRO A 139 19.18 -20.57 -8.48
C PRO A 139 18.54 -19.66 -9.54
N LEU A 140 17.34 -20.00 -10.01
CA LEU A 140 16.56 -19.17 -10.94
C LEU A 140 16.06 -17.90 -10.24
N GLN A 141 15.56 -17.99 -9.01
CA GLN A 141 15.13 -16.82 -8.24
C GLN A 141 16.29 -15.87 -7.91
N LEU A 142 17.49 -16.41 -7.66
CA LEU A 142 18.71 -15.62 -7.51
C LEU A 142 19.03 -14.81 -8.78
N LEU A 143 18.76 -15.36 -9.97
CA LEU A 143 18.88 -14.62 -11.23
C LEU A 143 17.80 -13.53 -11.36
N LEU A 144 16.59 -13.79 -10.89
CA LEU A 144 15.49 -12.80 -10.93
C LEU A 144 15.78 -11.56 -10.09
N VAL A 145 16.58 -11.66 -9.02
CA VAL A 145 17.09 -10.50 -8.26
C VAL A 145 17.75 -9.49 -9.19
N PHE A 146 18.59 -9.95 -10.12
CA PHE A 146 19.29 -9.07 -11.06
C PHE A 146 18.35 -8.39 -12.06
N PHE A 147 17.19 -8.99 -12.33
CA PHE A 147 16.13 -8.39 -13.15
C PHE A 147 15.13 -7.55 -12.35
N GLY A 148 15.32 -7.41 -11.03
CA GLY A 148 14.39 -6.70 -10.14
C GLY A 148 13.04 -7.40 -10.00
N LYS A 149 12.96 -8.71 -10.29
CA LYS A 149 11.75 -9.51 -10.15
C LYS A 149 11.81 -10.34 -8.86
N PHE A 150 10.73 -10.31 -8.09
CA PHE A 150 10.57 -11.08 -6.86
C PHE A 150 9.34 -11.97 -6.98
N GLU A 151 9.51 -13.26 -6.74
CA GLU A 151 8.42 -14.24 -6.67
C GLU A 151 7.97 -14.39 -5.22
N THR A 152 6.69 -14.68 -5.07
CA THR A 152 6.04 -14.81 -3.75
C THR A 152 6.28 -16.17 -3.10
N GLU A 153 6.74 -17.15 -3.87
CA GLU A 153 6.87 -18.54 -3.41
C GLU A 153 8.30 -18.89 -3.00
N ARG A 154 8.44 -19.55 -1.86
CA ARG A 154 9.68 -20.20 -1.41
C ARG A 154 9.83 -21.56 -2.10
N PRO A 155 11.03 -21.93 -2.57
CA PRO A 155 11.28 -23.26 -3.12
C PRO A 155 10.97 -24.36 -2.10
N ALA A 156 11.33 -24.15 -0.83
CA ALA A 156 11.06 -25.11 0.24
C ALA A 156 9.57 -25.38 0.46
N ASP A 157 8.74 -24.35 0.35
CA ASP A 157 7.29 -24.49 0.49
C ASP A 157 6.69 -25.24 -0.70
N TRP A 158 7.21 -25.00 -1.91
CA TRP A 158 6.81 -25.73 -3.11
C TRP A 158 7.17 -27.23 -3.01
N VAL A 159 8.39 -27.56 -2.56
CA VAL A 159 8.82 -28.95 -2.34
C VAL A 159 7.97 -29.60 -1.25
N ALA A 160 7.72 -28.91 -0.14
CA ALA A 160 6.90 -29.44 0.96
C ALA A 160 5.44 -29.69 0.53
N ALA A 161 4.86 -28.78 -0.25
CA ALA A 161 3.53 -28.96 -0.83
C ALA A 161 3.47 -30.19 -1.74
N ARG A 162 4.50 -30.40 -2.58
CA ARG A 162 4.58 -31.57 -3.46
C ARG A 162 4.72 -32.88 -2.69
N ILE A 163 5.54 -32.91 -1.65
CA ILE A 163 5.69 -34.07 -0.75
C ILE A 163 4.35 -34.41 -0.07
N ALA A 164 3.56 -33.41 0.26
CA ALA A 164 2.27 -33.60 0.89
C ALA A 164 1.11 -33.87 -0.11
N GLY A 165 1.41 -34.00 -1.41
CA GLY A 165 0.41 -34.31 -2.44
C GLY A 165 -0.48 -33.14 -2.84
N VAL A 166 -0.05 -31.89 -2.57
CA VAL A 166 -0.77 -30.69 -3.00
C VAL A 166 -0.31 -30.30 -4.40
N ASP A 167 -1.19 -30.52 -5.37
CA ASP A 167 -0.90 -30.28 -6.79
C ASP A 167 -1.55 -28.99 -7.33
N ASP A 168 -2.50 -28.41 -6.60
CA ASP A 168 -3.25 -27.23 -7.05
C ASP A 168 -2.50 -25.93 -6.71
N PRO A 169 -2.12 -25.11 -7.70
CA PRO A 169 -1.46 -23.82 -7.46
C PRO A 169 -2.29 -22.85 -6.62
N LYS A 170 -3.63 -22.99 -6.59
CA LYS A 170 -4.50 -22.19 -5.70
C LYS A 170 -4.42 -22.63 -4.24
N ALA A 171 -4.18 -23.91 -3.98
CA ALA A 171 -4.00 -24.41 -2.62
C ALA A 171 -2.65 -23.98 -2.04
N MET A 172 -1.63 -23.76 -2.87
CA MET A 172 -0.28 -23.37 -2.43
C MET A 172 -0.20 -21.98 -1.77
N THR A 173 -1.13 -21.06 -2.04
CA THR A 173 -1.16 -19.74 -1.40
C THR A 173 -1.48 -19.79 0.09
N GLU A 174 -2.22 -20.80 0.54
CA GLU A 174 -2.66 -20.98 1.94
C GLU A 174 -1.97 -22.14 2.66
N TYR A 175 -1.24 -22.97 1.91
CA TYR A 175 -0.77 -24.24 2.42
C TYR A 175 0.34 -24.06 3.45
N ASN A 176 0.03 -24.32 4.72
CA ASN A 176 1.04 -24.58 5.73
C ASN A 176 1.35 -26.08 5.72
N ALA A 177 2.51 -26.45 5.20
CA ALA A 177 2.87 -27.85 5.06
C ALA A 177 2.93 -28.56 6.42
N PRO A 178 2.44 -29.80 6.54
CA PRO A 178 2.52 -30.59 7.75
C PRO A 178 3.99 -30.80 8.13
N ALA A 179 4.27 -30.93 9.43
CA ALA A 179 5.64 -30.97 9.95
C ALA A 179 6.54 -32.01 9.25
N TYR A 180 6.00 -33.18 8.90
CA TYR A 180 6.77 -34.20 8.18
C TYR A 180 7.22 -33.72 6.79
N ALA A 181 6.38 -32.99 6.07
CA ALA A 181 6.69 -32.49 4.73
C ALA A 181 7.72 -31.35 4.79
N GLN A 182 7.69 -30.52 5.84
CA GLN A 182 8.70 -29.50 6.08
C GLN A 182 10.07 -30.11 6.43
N VAL A 183 10.08 -31.17 7.25
CA VAL A 183 11.32 -31.87 7.59
C VAL A 183 11.91 -32.55 6.35
N LEU A 184 11.08 -33.23 5.56
CA LEU A 184 11.52 -33.90 4.33
C LEU A 184 11.99 -32.89 3.28
N SER A 185 11.30 -31.75 3.10
CA SER A 185 11.75 -30.72 2.16
C SER A 185 13.08 -30.11 2.58
N THR A 186 13.25 -29.82 3.88
CA THR A 186 14.50 -29.29 4.43
C THR A 186 15.64 -30.29 4.30
N ALA A 187 15.38 -31.59 4.53
CA ALA A 187 16.37 -32.64 4.33
C ALA A 187 16.79 -32.78 2.86
N LEU A 188 15.83 -32.72 1.93
CA LEU A 188 16.08 -32.79 0.49
C LEU A 188 16.89 -31.58 0.00
N ILE A 189 16.52 -30.38 0.46
CA ILE A 189 17.25 -29.14 0.15
C ILE A 189 18.64 -29.16 0.79
N GLY A 190 18.77 -29.69 2.00
CA GLY A 190 20.05 -29.93 2.66
C GLY A 190 20.98 -30.82 1.84
N ALA A 191 20.45 -31.96 1.36
CA ALA A 191 21.19 -32.87 0.48
C ALA A 191 21.60 -32.19 -0.83
N LEU A 192 20.72 -31.40 -1.45
CA LEU A 192 21.04 -30.61 -2.65
C LEU A 192 22.15 -29.58 -2.40
N GLY A 193 22.13 -28.92 -1.23
CA GLY A 193 23.18 -27.99 -0.82
C GLY A 193 24.54 -28.66 -0.72
N LEU A 194 24.61 -29.82 -0.06
CA LEU A 194 25.83 -30.63 0.04
C LEU A 194 26.31 -31.10 -1.33
N VAL A 195 25.42 -31.64 -2.17
CA VAL A 195 25.77 -32.07 -3.54
C VAL A 195 26.32 -30.90 -4.37
N THR A 196 25.74 -29.71 -4.22
CA THR A 196 26.21 -28.51 -4.91
C THR A 196 27.60 -28.11 -4.43
N ALA A 197 27.83 -28.08 -3.12
CA ALA A 197 29.15 -27.80 -2.56
C ALA A 197 30.22 -28.80 -3.00
N SER A 198 29.93 -30.10 -2.96
CA SER A 198 30.83 -31.17 -3.43
C SER A 198 31.06 -31.12 -4.95
N SER A 199 30.12 -30.56 -5.71
CA SER A 199 30.30 -30.38 -7.16
C SER A 199 31.20 -29.18 -7.45
N LEU A 200 31.04 -28.08 -6.71
CA LEU A 200 31.88 -26.90 -6.86
C LEU A 200 33.28 -27.06 -6.26
N SER A 201 33.46 -27.86 -5.21
CA SER A 201 34.78 -28.12 -4.63
C SER A 201 35.74 -28.79 -5.62
N LYS A 202 35.21 -29.52 -6.62
CA LYS A 202 35.99 -30.04 -7.75
C LYS A 202 36.68 -28.95 -8.58
N LEU A 203 36.17 -27.71 -8.53
CA LEU A 203 36.76 -26.53 -9.16
C LEU A 203 37.69 -25.75 -8.18
N GLY A 204 37.73 -26.16 -6.92
CA GLY A 204 38.46 -25.54 -5.83
C GLY A 204 37.54 -25.13 -4.68
N ASP A 205 37.96 -25.40 -3.45
CA ASP A 205 37.17 -25.11 -2.24
C ASP A 205 36.87 -23.61 -2.07
N THR A 206 37.78 -22.75 -2.50
CA THR A 206 37.58 -21.30 -2.55
C THR A 206 36.39 -20.91 -3.42
N TRP A 207 36.19 -21.57 -4.56
CA TRP A 207 35.03 -21.32 -5.44
C TRP A 207 33.73 -21.79 -4.81
N SER A 208 33.75 -22.97 -4.18
CA SER A 208 32.59 -23.52 -3.48
C SER A 208 32.15 -22.60 -2.34
N LEU A 209 33.08 -22.22 -1.46
CA LEU A 209 32.79 -21.39 -0.29
C LEU A 209 32.38 -19.96 -0.68
N SER A 210 33.10 -19.32 -1.60
CA SER A 210 32.78 -17.94 -2.02
C SER A 210 31.40 -17.85 -2.69
N THR A 211 31.06 -18.84 -3.52
CA THR A 211 29.73 -18.93 -4.15
C THR A 211 28.65 -19.22 -3.12
N ALA A 212 28.91 -20.11 -2.16
CA ALA A 212 27.96 -20.42 -1.09
C ALA A 212 27.64 -19.18 -0.24
N VAL A 213 28.65 -18.38 0.12
CA VAL A 213 28.46 -17.11 0.83
C VAL A 213 27.68 -16.10 -0.01
N GLY A 214 28.06 -15.92 -1.29
CA GLY A 214 27.39 -14.99 -2.19
C GLY A 214 25.91 -15.34 -2.42
N THR A 215 25.62 -16.62 -2.63
CA THR A 215 24.25 -17.10 -2.80
C THR A 215 23.44 -16.97 -1.52
N ALA A 216 24.00 -17.29 -0.35
CA ALA A 216 23.32 -17.10 0.93
C ALA A 216 22.97 -15.61 1.17
N PHE A 217 23.87 -14.69 0.83
CA PHE A 217 23.60 -13.26 0.92
C PHE A 217 22.51 -12.79 -0.06
N LEU A 218 22.54 -13.24 -1.31
CA LEU A 218 21.50 -12.90 -2.28
C LEU A 218 20.14 -13.50 -1.90
N SER A 219 20.11 -14.73 -1.39
CA SER A 219 18.91 -15.36 -0.84
C SER A 219 18.30 -14.54 0.29
N PHE A 220 19.15 -13.96 1.14
CA PHE A 220 18.71 -13.03 2.18
C PHE A 220 18.08 -11.76 1.59
N LEU A 221 18.74 -11.12 0.61
CA LEU A 221 18.18 -9.93 -0.07
C LEU A 221 16.86 -10.24 -0.76
N TYR A 222 16.75 -11.43 -1.36
CA TYR A 222 15.53 -11.89 -1.99
C TYR A 222 14.39 -12.07 -0.99
N GLU A 223 14.66 -12.67 0.18
CA GLU A 223 13.68 -12.84 1.24
C GLU A 223 13.20 -11.47 1.77
N VAL A 224 14.11 -10.51 1.95
CA VAL A 224 13.75 -9.14 2.39
C VAL A 224 12.90 -8.43 1.34
N GLY A 225 13.18 -8.65 0.05
CA GLY A 225 12.40 -8.09 -1.06
C GLY A 225 11.10 -8.83 -1.37
N ARG A 226 10.90 -10.03 -0.81
CA ARG A 226 9.75 -10.88 -1.14
C ARG A 226 8.44 -10.23 -0.67
N PRO A 227 7.44 -10.08 -1.57
CA PRO A 227 6.11 -9.62 -1.17
C PRO A 227 5.46 -10.64 -0.23
N LYS A 228 4.81 -10.16 0.83
CA LYS A 228 4.03 -11.04 1.72
C LYS A 228 2.95 -11.75 0.91
N ARG A 229 2.79 -13.05 1.15
CA ARG A 229 1.66 -13.82 0.64
C ARG A 229 0.38 -13.24 1.22
N LEU A 230 -0.62 -13.11 0.37
CA LEU A 230 -1.96 -12.71 0.77
C LEU A 230 -2.68 -13.93 1.31
N SER A 231 -3.48 -13.75 2.37
CA SER A 231 -4.40 -14.80 2.77
C SER A 231 -5.44 -15.02 1.67
N SER A 232 -6.08 -16.18 1.64
CA SER A 232 -7.15 -16.43 0.69
C SER A 232 -8.33 -15.50 0.84
N GLU A 233 -8.70 -15.19 2.08
CA GLU A 233 -9.69 -14.17 2.39
C GLU A 233 -9.31 -12.82 1.77
N GLU A 234 -8.04 -12.42 1.85
CA GLU A 234 -7.55 -11.18 1.24
C GLU A 234 -7.51 -11.24 -0.30
N VAL A 235 -7.24 -12.42 -0.89
CA VAL A 235 -7.27 -12.63 -2.34
C VAL A 235 -8.72 -12.54 -2.85
N VAL A 236 -9.65 -13.24 -2.20
CA VAL A 236 -11.08 -13.23 -2.54
C VAL A 236 -11.63 -11.82 -2.39
N ALA A 237 -11.40 -11.15 -1.26
CA ALA A 237 -11.86 -9.78 -1.04
C ALA A 237 -11.28 -8.80 -2.07
N ARG A 238 -10.04 -9.01 -2.53
CA ARG A 238 -9.45 -8.19 -3.59
C ARG A 238 -10.08 -8.45 -4.95
N GLU A 239 -10.37 -9.71 -5.27
CA GLU A 239 -11.02 -10.08 -6.53
C GLU A 239 -12.45 -9.55 -6.57
N GLU A 240 -13.19 -9.61 -5.46
CA GLU A 240 -14.51 -8.99 -5.29
C GLU A 240 -14.44 -7.47 -5.50
N GLN A 241 -13.50 -6.78 -4.83
CA GLN A 241 -13.27 -5.35 -5.03
C GLN A 241 -12.96 -4.99 -6.48
N TRP A 242 -12.18 -5.83 -7.15
CA TRP A 242 -11.84 -5.64 -8.56
C TRP A 242 -13.05 -5.85 -9.47
N SER A 243 -13.87 -6.88 -9.20
CA SER A 243 -15.11 -7.15 -9.93
C SER A 243 -16.09 -5.98 -9.81
N ASP A 244 -16.31 -5.46 -8.60
CA ASP A 244 -17.18 -4.31 -8.35
C ASP A 244 -16.67 -3.05 -9.04
N PHE A 245 -15.35 -2.80 -8.96
CA PHE A 245 -14.73 -1.67 -9.65
C PHE A 245 -14.88 -1.79 -11.16
N ARG A 246 -14.71 -2.98 -11.72
CA ARG A 246 -14.87 -3.22 -13.16
C ARG A 246 -16.31 -2.93 -13.59
N GLN A 247 -17.30 -3.40 -12.83
CA GLN A 247 -18.71 -3.12 -13.10
C GLN A 247 -19.01 -1.60 -13.04
N PHE A 248 -18.48 -0.90 -12.04
CA PHE A 248 -18.54 0.55 -11.97
C PHE A 248 -17.90 1.23 -13.18
N ALA A 249 -16.69 0.79 -13.54
CA ALA A 249 -15.89 1.40 -14.59
C ALA A 249 -16.56 1.23 -15.97
N GLU A 250 -17.10 0.05 -16.27
CA GLU A 250 -17.83 -0.21 -17.51
C GLU A 250 -19.13 0.61 -17.60
N ALA A 251 -19.78 0.90 -16.47
CA ALA A 251 -21.02 1.68 -16.45
C ALA A 251 -20.80 3.20 -16.47
N ARG A 252 -19.74 3.70 -15.82
CA ARG A 252 -19.59 5.14 -15.50
C ARG A 252 -18.28 5.78 -15.95
N LEU A 253 -17.25 5.02 -16.29
CA LEU A 253 -15.98 5.58 -16.75
C LEU A 253 -15.86 5.54 -18.27
N VAL A 254 -15.30 6.59 -18.84
CA VAL A 254 -14.98 6.71 -20.25
C VAL A 254 -13.46 6.82 -20.39
N LYS A 255 -12.90 6.13 -21.40
CA LYS A 255 -11.46 6.14 -21.71
C LYS A 255 -11.03 7.42 -22.46
N ALA A 256 -11.47 8.58 -21.97
CA ALA A 256 -11.20 9.89 -22.55
C ALA A 256 -11.21 10.96 -21.45
N GLY A 257 -10.66 12.14 -21.72
CA GLY A 257 -10.69 13.27 -20.77
C GLY A 257 -9.76 13.11 -19.57
N SER A 258 -10.07 13.85 -18.49
CA SER A 258 -9.33 13.80 -17.23
C SER A 258 -10.26 13.94 -16.03
N CYS A 259 -10.04 13.15 -14.98
CA CYS A 259 -10.77 13.26 -13.71
C CYS A 259 -9.84 13.06 -12.52
N HIS A 260 -10.23 13.60 -11.36
CA HIS A 260 -9.45 13.48 -10.14
C HIS A 260 -9.70 12.13 -9.46
N GLU A 261 -8.68 11.56 -8.81
CA GLU A 261 -8.76 10.29 -8.09
C GLU A 261 -9.90 10.25 -7.05
N SER A 262 -10.12 11.35 -6.33
CA SER A 262 -11.23 11.44 -5.37
C SER A 262 -12.61 11.44 -6.03
N GLU A 263 -12.76 12.03 -7.22
CA GLU A 263 -14.04 12.06 -7.93
C GLU A 263 -14.44 10.66 -8.39
N ILE A 264 -13.46 9.89 -8.90
CA ILE A 264 -13.66 8.48 -9.25
C ILE A 264 -14.10 7.71 -8.00
N PHE A 265 -13.41 7.90 -6.88
CA PHE A 265 -13.72 7.20 -5.64
C PHE A 265 -15.09 7.56 -5.08
N ASP A 266 -15.44 8.85 -5.05
CA ASP A 266 -16.74 9.31 -4.57
C ASP A 266 -17.87 8.76 -5.45
N ALA A 267 -17.67 8.73 -6.77
CA ALA A 267 -18.61 8.12 -7.70
C ALA A 267 -18.72 6.59 -7.53
N PHE A 268 -17.61 5.93 -7.20
CA PHE A 268 -17.56 4.49 -6.90
C PHE A 268 -18.31 4.16 -5.60
N VAL A 269 -18.04 4.88 -4.51
CA VAL A 269 -18.76 4.72 -3.23
C VAL A 269 -20.24 5.06 -3.36
N ALA A 270 -20.59 6.03 -4.22
CA ALA A 270 -21.98 6.34 -4.52
C ALA A 270 -22.69 5.21 -5.30
N ALA A 271 -21.96 4.39 -6.05
CA ALA A 271 -22.51 3.21 -6.73
C ALA A 271 -22.55 1.97 -5.83
N PHE A 272 -21.54 1.82 -4.95
CA PHE A 272 -21.37 0.69 -4.05
C PHE A 272 -21.24 1.17 -2.60
N PRO A 273 -22.36 1.36 -1.88
CA PRO A 273 -22.37 1.92 -0.53
C PRO A 273 -21.58 1.10 0.52
N GLN A 274 -21.32 -0.17 0.25
CA GLN A 274 -20.49 -1.03 1.12
C GLN A 274 -19.07 -0.48 1.33
N TYR A 275 -18.51 0.21 0.34
CA TYR A 275 -17.19 0.84 0.44
C TYR A 275 -17.20 2.22 1.11
N ARG A 276 -18.34 2.64 1.68
CA ARG A 276 -18.44 3.89 2.45
C ARG A 276 -17.73 3.78 3.79
N ASP A 277 -17.67 2.57 4.35
CA ASP A 277 -17.08 2.35 5.66
C ASP A 277 -15.56 2.57 5.65
N ASP A 278 -15.10 3.10 6.77
CA ASP A 278 -13.79 3.71 6.95
C ASP A 278 -12.63 2.70 6.82
N THR A 279 -12.93 1.39 6.83
CA THR A 279 -11.95 0.29 6.77
C THR A 279 -11.84 -0.28 5.35
N GLU A 280 -12.96 -0.70 4.77
CA GLU A 280 -13.02 -1.29 3.42
C GLU A 280 -12.86 -0.23 2.34
N GLY A 281 -13.47 0.95 2.51
CA GLY A 281 -13.33 2.08 1.60
C GLY A 281 -11.88 2.56 1.49
N LYS A 282 -11.13 2.60 2.60
CA LYS A 282 -9.70 2.96 2.57
C LYS A 282 -8.84 1.91 1.89
N ALA A 283 -9.18 0.62 2.05
CA ALA A 283 -8.50 -0.46 1.35
C ALA A 283 -8.74 -0.36 -0.17
N ALA A 284 -10.00 -0.17 -0.58
CA ALA A 284 -10.39 0.04 -1.97
C ALA A 284 -9.72 1.30 -2.56
N PHE A 285 -9.72 2.43 -1.84
CA PHE A 285 -9.06 3.67 -2.26
C PHE A 285 -7.56 3.47 -2.48
N LYS A 286 -6.88 2.73 -1.59
CA LYS A 286 -5.46 2.41 -1.75
C LYS A 286 -5.18 1.56 -2.99
N GLN A 287 -6.12 0.71 -3.39
CA GLN A 287 -6.03 -0.12 -4.59
C GLN A 287 -6.56 0.57 -5.85
N LEU A 288 -7.28 1.69 -5.73
CA LEU A 288 -7.93 2.40 -6.84
C LEU A 288 -6.97 2.66 -7.99
N ARG A 289 -5.75 3.11 -7.67
CA ARG A 289 -4.71 3.31 -8.68
C ARG A 289 -4.47 2.04 -9.49
N ARG A 290 -4.26 0.91 -8.82
CA ARG A 290 -4.02 -0.38 -9.48
C ARG A 290 -5.22 -0.78 -10.32
N PHE A 291 -6.44 -0.60 -9.81
CA PHE A 291 -7.66 -0.91 -10.53
C PHE A 291 -7.82 -0.07 -11.81
N VAL A 292 -7.59 1.24 -11.74
CA VAL A 292 -7.62 2.13 -12.92
C VAL A 292 -6.60 1.69 -13.97
N TYR A 293 -5.36 1.37 -13.57
CA TYR A 293 -4.34 0.86 -14.49
C TYR A 293 -4.69 -0.49 -15.12
N GLN A 294 -5.29 -1.39 -14.34
CA GLN A 294 -5.72 -2.70 -14.83
C GLN A 294 -6.90 -2.58 -15.81
N TRP A 295 -7.81 -1.62 -15.61
CA TRP A 295 -8.94 -1.37 -16.50
C TRP A 295 -8.55 -0.59 -17.78
N ASN A 296 -7.69 0.42 -17.63
CA ASN A 296 -7.16 1.21 -18.72
C ASN A 296 -5.63 1.37 -18.63
N PRO A 297 -4.85 0.55 -19.35
CA PRO A 297 -3.39 0.62 -19.34
C PRO A 297 -2.81 1.95 -19.87
N THR A 298 -3.59 2.74 -20.62
CA THR A 298 -3.18 4.04 -21.15
C THR A 298 -3.45 5.21 -20.19
N ALA A 299 -4.00 4.92 -19.00
CA ALA A 299 -4.24 5.94 -17.98
C ALA A 299 -2.91 6.41 -17.38
N GLU A 300 -2.68 7.73 -17.36
CA GLU A 300 -1.52 8.33 -16.71
C GLU A 300 -1.94 9.17 -15.51
N ARG A 301 -1.31 8.96 -14.35
CA ARG A 301 -1.56 9.79 -13.16
C ARG A 301 -0.59 10.95 -13.12
N THR A 302 -1.14 12.15 -13.01
CA THR A 302 -0.36 13.38 -12.76
C THR A 302 0.06 13.47 -11.29
N PRO A 303 1.10 14.27 -10.95
CA PRO A 303 1.50 14.50 -9.56
C PRO A 303 0.37 15.05 -8.67
N TYR A 304 -0.58 15.78 -9.26
CA TYR A 304 -1.73 16.39 -8.58
C TYR A 304 -2.91 15.43 -8.36
N GLY A 305 -2.79 14.15 -8.72
CA GLY A 305 -3.85 13.15 -8.48
C GLY A 305 -4.91 13.04 -9.58
N PHE A 306 -4.74 13.73 -10.71
CA PHE A 306 -5.61 13.55 -11.88
C PHE A 306 -5.15 12.38 -12.75
N TYR A 307 -6.10 11.59 -13.25
CA TYR A 307 -5.88 10.58 -14.28
C TYR A 307 -6.19 11.18 -15.66
N LYS A 308 -5.26 11.03 -16.61
CA LYS A 308 -5.50 11.29 -18.04
C LYS A 308 -6.13 10.07 -18.70
N ASN A 309 -6.89 10.28 -19.77
CA ASN A 309 -7.62 9.25 -20.52
C ASN A 309 -8.63 8.49 -19.66
N VAL A 310 -9.11 9.13 -18.60
CA VAL A 310 -10.16 8.62 -17.72
C VAL A 310 -11.02 9.81 -17.34
N ALA A 311 -12.32 9.72 -17.60
CA ALA A 311 -13.31 10.69 -17.17
C ALA A 311 -14.59 9.97 -16.74
N LEU A 312 -15.36 10.63 -15.89
CA LEU A 312 -16.72 10.20 -15.60
C LEU A 312 -17.61 10.50 -16.81
N SER A 313 -18.53 9.58 -17.11
CA SER A 313 -19.49 9.77 -18.19
C SER A 313 -20.38 10.98 -17.91
N SER A 314 -20.41 11.94 -18.84
CA SER A 314 -21.17 13.20 -18.74
C SER A 314 -22.69 13.00 -18.65
N THR A 315 -23.19 11.82 -19.01
CA THR A 315 -24.59 11.42 -18.79
C THR A 315 -24.95 11.45 -17.30
N PHE A 316 -23.97 11.21 -16.42
CA PHE A 316 -24.17 11.19 -14.98
C PHE A 316 -24.08 12.59 -14.32
N GLU A 317 -23.23 13.48 -14.86
CA GLU A 317 -23.13 14.87 -14.36
C GLU A 317 -24.42 15.65 -14.55
N LYS A 318 -25.15 15.43 -15.66
CA LYS A 318 -26.48 16.03 -15.90
C LYS A 318 -27.53 15.64 -14.86
N GLY A 319 -27.39 14.48 -14.20
CA GLY A 319 -28.29 14.04 -13.13
C GLY A 319 -28.07 14.78 -11.80
N LYS A 320 -26.86 15.29 -11.57
CA LYS A 320 -26.51 16.00 -10.33
C LYS A 320 -26.93 17.48 -10.39
N THR A 321 -26.85 18.10 -11.57
CA THR A 321 -27.33 19.48 -11.77
C THR A 321 -28.86 19.55 -11.82
N SER A 322 -29.53 18.59 -12.45
CA SER A 322 -31.00 18.56 -12.49
C SER A 322 -31.68 18.31 -11.14
N ALA A 323 -31.02 17.63 -10.19
CA ALA A 323 -31.53 17.45 -8.82
C ALA A 323 -31.27 18.65 -7.89
N LEU A 324 -30.44 19.61 -8.31
CA LEU A 324 -30.20 20.88 -7.61
C LEU A 324 -31.08 22.02 -8.16
N ASP A 325 -31.61 21.86 -9.37
CA ASP A 325 -32.53 22.80 -10.03
C ASP A 325 -34.03 22.47 -9.81
N SER A 326 -34.34 21.42 -9.04
CA SER A 326 -35.70 20.99 -8.65
C SER A 326 -35.95 21.12 -7.15
#